data_AF-M9LF07-F1
#
_entry.id   AF-M9LF07-F1
#
_cell.length_a   1.000
_cell.length_b   1.000
_cell.length_c   1.000
_cell.angle_alpha   90.00
_cell.angle_beta   90.00
_cell.angle_gamma   90.00
#
_symmetry.space_group_name_H-M   'P 1'
#
loop_
_entity.id
_entity.type
_entity.pdbx_description
1 polymer ?
#
loop_
_entity_poly.entity_id
_entity_poly.type
_entity_poly.pdbx_seq_one_letter_code
_entity_poly.pdbx_strand_id
1 'polypeptide(L)' 'MTKAYEILEQVKSQGLIAVNYEAYCYSCNKFTGYSYETIGSIPEYIECEECGRELHPFKDCVVVYKVLRDE' A
#
# COMPACT_ATOMS: atom_id res chain seq x y z
N MET A 1 -2.46 11.08 -18.70
CA MET A 1 -2.27 11.21 -17.25
C MET A 1 -3.61 11.58 -16.65
N THR A 2 -4.17 10.72 -15.81
CA THR A 2 -5.54 10.82 -15.28
C THR A 2 -5.56 11.81 -14.10
N LYS A 3 -6.43 12.84 -14.14
CA LYS A 3 -6.54 13.94 -13.15
C LYS A 3 -6.43 13.53 -11.67
N ALA A 4 -6.85 12.30 -11.33
CA ALA A 4 -6.72 11.75 -10.00
C ALA A 4 -5.27 11.78 -9.48
N TYR A 5 -4.27 11.43 -10.30
CA TYR A 5 -2.87 11.44 -9.88
C TYR A 5 -2.33 12.86 -9.67
N GLU A 6 -2.80 13.83 -10.46
CA GLU A 6 -2.43 15.24 -10.26
C GLU A 6 -2.94 15.76 -8.92
N ILE A 7 -4.19 15.42 -8.57
CA ILE A 7 -4.78 15.76 -7.26
C ILE A 7 -4.00 15.09 -6.14
N LEU A 8 -3.71 13.79 -6.26
CA LEU A 8 -2.96 13.05 -5.24
C LEU A 8 -1.57 13.65 -5.00
N GLU A 9 -0.86 14.07 -6.06
CA GLU A 9 0.45 14.70 -5.91
C GLU A 9 0.35 16.09 -5.26
N GLN A 10 -0.69 16.88 -5.58
CA GLN A 10 -0.95 18.16 -4.91
C GLN A 10 -1.24 17.96 -3.42
N VAL A 11 -2.12 17.02 -3.06
CA VAL A 11 -2.48 16.74 -1.65
C VAL A 11 -1.27 16.20 -0.88
N LYS A 12 -0.46 15.35 -1.51
CA LYS A 12 0.82 14.86 -0.95
C LYS A 12 1.81 16.01 -0.73
N SER A 13 1.93 16.95 -1.67
CA SER A 13 2.83 18.11 -1.54
C SER A 13 2.46 19.05 -0.38
N GLN A 14 1.19 19.05 0.03
CA GLN A 14 0.69 19.76 1.21
C GLN A 14 0.97 19.02 2.53
N GLY A 15 1.50 17.80 2.47
CA GLY A 15 1.80 16.99 3.65
C GLY A 15 0.57 16.33 4.30
N LEU A 16 -0.56 16.28 3.59
CA LEU A 16 -1.81 15.69 4.08
C LEU A 16 -1.82 14.16 3.94
N ILE A 17 -1.16 13.64 2.90
CA ILE A 17 -1.06 12.21 2.63
C ILE A 17 0.38 11.80 2.30
N ALA A 18 0.72 10.53 2.54
CA ALA A 18 1.95 9.90 2.10
C ALA A 18 1.69 8.60 1.34
N VAL A 19 2.55 8.33 0.35
CA VAL A 19 2.54 7.04 -0.36
C VAL A 19 3.02 5.95 0.59
N ASN A 20 2.27 4.86 0.65
CA ASN A 20 2.61 3.63 1.35
C ASN A 20 2.29 2.44 0.44
N TYR A 21 2.78 1.26 0.82
CA TYR A 21 2.52 0.00 0.18
C TYR A 21 1.78 -0.90 1.15
N GLU A 22 0.73 -1.56 0.72
CA GLU A 22 0.00 -2.51 1.56
C GLU A 22 -0.05 -3.87 0.87
N ALA A 23 0.20 -4.94 1.63
CA ALA A 23 0.09 -6.28 1.12
C ALA A 23 -1.38 -6.68 0.94
N TYR A 24 -1.68 -7.29 -0.20
CA TYR A 24 -3.00 -7.66 -0.64
C TYR A 24 -3.02 -9.11 -1.12
N CYS A 25 -3.84 -9.93 -0.50
CA CYS A 25 -4.03 -11.31 -0.91
C CYS A 25 -5.13 -11.40 -1.97
N TYR A 26 -4.75 -11.57 -3.24
CA TYR A 26 -5.71 -11.77 -4.34
C TYR A 26 -6.52 -13.07 -4.24
N SER A 27 -6.05 -14.07 -3.49
CA SER A 27 -6.85 -15.28 -3.23
C SER A 27 -8.02 -15.00 -2.28
N CYS A 28 -7.79 -14.21 -1.24
CA CYS A 28 -8.80 -13.85 -0.25
C CYS A 28 -9.57 -12.58 -0.62
N ASN A 29 -9.09 -11.82 -1.60
CA ASN A 29 -9.54 -10.47 -1.96
C ASN A 29 -9.55 -9.50 -0.77
N LYS A 30 -8.49 -9.55 0.06
CA LYS A 30 -8.37 -8.75 1.29
C LYS A 30 -6.97 -8.16 1.44
N PHE A 31 -6.93 -6.98 2.03
CA PHE A 31 -5.71 -6.42 2.59
C PHE A 31 -5.30 -7.21 3.82
N THR A 32 -3.99 -7.39 4.01
CA THR A 32 -3.47 -8.07 5.19
C THR A 32 -3.29 -7.13 6.38
N GLY A 33 -3.44 -5.81 6.19
CA GLY A 33 -3.18 -4.79 7.20
C GLY A 33 -1.69 -4.45 7.40
N TYR A 34 -0.79 -5.16 6.70
CA TYR A 34 0.64 -4.86 6.71
C TYR A 34 0.95 -3.74 5.72
N SER A 35 1.37 -2.58 6.23
CA SER A 35 1.74 -1.41 5.43
C SER A 35 3.20 -0.99 5.62
N TYR A 36 3.80 -0.49 4.54
CA TYR A 36 5.23 -0.18 4.44
C TYR A 36 5.46 1.15 3.72
N GLU A 37 6.39 1.97 4.22
CA GLU A 37 6.66 3.30 3.65
C GLU A 37 7.51 3.22 2.38
N THR A 38 8.35 2.20 2.26
CA THR A 38 9.24 2.01 1.11
C THR A 38 9.17 0.58 0.59
N ILE A 39 9.40 0.40 -0.71
CA ILE A 39 9.43 -0.95 -1.30
C ILE A 39 10.52 -1.83 -0.69
N GLY A 40 11.65 -1.24 -0.28
CA GLY A 40 12.75 -1.95 0.38
C GLY A 40 12.47 -2.33 1.83
N SER A 41 11.45 -1.76 2.46
CA SER A 41 11.00 -2.17 3.80
C SER A 41 10.03 -3.35 3.79
N ILE A 42 9.58 -3.77 2.60
CA ILE A 42 8.70 -4.93 2.48
C ILE A 42 9.55 -6.20 2.61
N PRO A 43 9.22 -7.13 3.53
CA PRO A 43 9.89 -8.43 3.64
C PRO A 43 9.84 -9.19 2.32
N GLU A 44 10.84 -10.00 2.00
CA GLU A 44 10.84 -10.81 0.75
C GLU A 44 9.59 -11.72 0.63
N TYR A 45 9.05 -12.13 1.79
CA TYR A 45 7.88 -13.00 1.90
C TYR A 45 6.95 -12.51 3.00
N ILE A 46 5.66 -12.43 2.69
CA ILE A 46 4.60 -12.15 3.66
C ILE A 46 3.62 -13.32 3.61
N GLU A 47 3.26 -13.88 4.76
CA GLU A 47 2.23 -14.92 4.81
C GLU A 47 0.85 -14.29 5.03
N CYS A 48 -0.13 -14.73 4.24
CA CYS A 48 -1.52 -14.36 4.46
C CYS A 48 -2.10 -15.17 5.63
N GLU A 49 -2.44 -14.50 6.72
CA GLU A 49 -2.97 -15.14 7.95
C GLU A 49 -4.28 -15.92 7.74
N GLU A 50 -5.04 -15.60 6.70
CA GLU A 50 -6.35 -16.21 6.41
C GLU A 50 -6.24 -17.53 5.62
N CYS A 51 -5.26 -17.64 4.73
CA CYS A 51 -5.16 -18.80 3.82
C CYS A 51 -3.77 -19.47 3.80
N GLY A 52 -2.81 -18.97 4.58
CA GLY A 52 -1.43 -19.46 4.64
C GLY A 52 -0.63 -19.27 3.35
N ARG A 53 -1.14 -18.48 2.40
CA ARG A 53 -0.45 -18.24 1.13
C ARG A 53 0.69 -17.26 1.32
N GLU A 54 1.83 -17.59 0.73
CA GLU A 54 2.95 -16.67 0.57
C GLU A 54 2.64 -15.58 -0.48
N LEU A 55 2.82 -14.33 -0.07
CA LEU A 55 2.60 -13.12 -0.84
C LEU A 55 3.96 -12.51 -1.20
N HIS A 56 4.14 -12.24 -2.48
CA HIS A 56 5.37 -11.66 -3.01
C HIS A 56 5.23 -10.14 -3.12
N PRO A 57 6.08 -9.33 -2.50
CA PRO A 57 5.97 -7.86 -2.44
C PRO A 57 5.72 -7.18 -3.78
N PHE A 58 6.45 -7.60 -4.81
CA PHE A 58 6.34 -6.98 -6.14
C PHE A 58 5.09 -7.37 -6.94
N LYS A 59 4.35 -8.38 -6.48
CA LYS A 59 3.16 -8.91 -7.17
C LYS A 59 1.89 -8.69 -6.36
N ASP A 60 2.01 -8.85 -5.05
CA ASP A 60 0.94 -8.92 -4.06
C ASP A 60 0.94 -7.70 -3.12
N CYS A 61 1.55 -6.58 -3.51
CA CYS A 61 1.37 -5.28 -2.86
C CYS A 61 0.72 -4.26 -3.79
N VAL A 62 -0.05 -3.36 -3.19
CA VAL A 62 -0.69 -2.23 -3.88
C VAL A 62 -0.25 -0.92 -3.25
N VAL A 63 -0.24 0.14 -4.07
CA VAL A 63 0.04 1.50 -3.59
C VAL A 63 -1.20 2.06 -2.91
N VAL A 64 -1.03 2.52 -1.68
CA VAL A 64 -2.06 3.18 -0.88
C VAL A 64 -1.57 4.57 -0.44
N TYR A 65 -2.51 5.46 -0.12
CA TYR A 65 -2.21 6.78 0.42
C TYR A 65 -2.63 6.82 1.88
N LYS A 66 -1.64 6.91 2.78
CA LYS A 66 -1.86 7.04 4.22
C LYS A 66 -2.13 8.51 4.54
N VAL A 67 -3.24 8.78 5.20
CA VAL A 67 -3.57 10.10 5.74
C VAL A 67 -2.63 10.40 6.90
N LEU A 68 -1.91 11.52 6.84
CA LEU A 68 -1.00 11.97 7.88
C LEU A 68 -1.68 12.93 8.86
N ARG A 69 -2.58 13.77 8.33
CA ARG A 69 -3.35 14.77 9.07
C ARG A 69 -4.70 14.96 8.40
N ASP A 70 -5.71 15.20 9.22
CA ASP A 70 -7.05 15.64 8.81
C ASP A 70 -7.18 17.02 9.44
N GLU A 71 -7.12 18.08 8.63
CA GLU A 71 -7.16 19.47 9.11
C GLU A 71 -8.54 19.83 9.69
#